data_AF-A0A951CWL8-F1
#
_entry.id   AF-A0A951CWL8-F1
#
_cell.length_a   1.000
_cell.length_b   1.000
_cell.length_c   1.000
_cell.angle_alpha   90.00
_cell.angle_beta   90.00
_cell.angle_gamma   90.00
#
_symmetry.space_group_name_H-M   'P 1'
#
loop_
_entity.id
_entity.type
_entity.pdbx_description
1 polymer ?
#
loop_
_entity_poly.entity_id
_entity_poly.type
_entity_poly.pdbx_seq_one_letter_code
_entity_poly.pdbx_strand_id
1 'polypeptide(L)'
;MNALQNQISTRTDAQFYVGLAQLAGMAGDAHTFVNLTDGGAVSAGFQSFPLNFLWLDDGVFVIGAAAEYSQSLGMRLVSCGHTDRSSA
;
A
#
# COMPACT_ATOMS: atom_id res chain seq x y z
N MET A 1 3.55 21.95 -2.29
CA MET A 1 4.68 21.85 -1.35
C MET A 1 4.42 22.48 0.02
N ASN A 2 3.83 23.69 0.13
CA ASN A 2 3.63 24.36 1.44
C ASN A 2 2.77 23.59 2.47
N ALA A 3 1.78 22.81 2.04
CA ALA A 3 0.88 22.11 2.96
C ALA A 3 1.55 20.96 3.74
N LEU A 4 2.47 20.21 3.10
CA LEU A 4 3.22 19.14 3.75
C LEU A 4 4.28 19.72 4.68
N GLN A 5 5.01 20.74 4.24
CA GLN A 5 6.08 21.38 5.02
C GLN A 5 5.58 21.90 6.38
N ASN A 6 4.38 22.51 6.41
CA ASN A 6 3.79 23.05 7.63
C ASN A 6 3.27 21.99 8.62
N GLN A 7 3.27 20.70 8.23
CA GLN A 7 2.73 19.60 9.03
C GLN A 7 3.81 18.61 9.49
N ILE A 8 5.06 18.80 9.09
CA ILE A 8 6.17 17.89 9.43
C ILE A 8 6.40 17.84 10.95
N SER A 9 6.29 18.97 11.64
CA SER A 9 6.60 19.07 13.07
C SER A 9 5.47 18.61 14.01
N THR A 10 4.27 18.33 13.49
CA THR A 10 3.09 17.95 14.31
C THR A 10 2.54 16.57 14.00
N ARG A 11 3.06 15.89 12.96
CA ARG A 11 2.63 14.56 12.55
C ARG A 11 3.52 13.47 13.13
N THR A 12 2.95 12.30 13.38
CA THR A 12 3.75 11.08 13.58
C THR A 12 4.42 10.68 12.27
N ASP A 13 5.50 9.89 12.36
CA ASP A 13 6.19 9.38 11.17
C ASP A 13 5.23 8.66 10.22
N ALA A 14 4.30 7.85 10.75
CA ALA A 14 3.26 7.18 9.95
C ALA A 14 2.38 8.18 9.18
N GLN A 15 1.92 9.25 9.85
CA GLN A 15 1.10 10.29 9.22
C GLN A 15 1.87 11.10 8.17
N PHE A 16 3.19 11.26 8.35
CA PHE A 16 4.06 11.87 7.36
C PHE A 16 4.18 10.99 6.11
N TYR A 17 4.50 9.71 6.25
CA TYR A 17 4.60 8.75 5.15
C TYR A 17 3.30 8.63 4.36
N VAL A 18 2.14 8.58 5.04
CA VAL A 18 0.82 8.57 4.35
C VAL A 18 0.61 9.84 3.53
N GLY A 19 0.93 11.02 4.08
CA GLY A 19 0.79 12.29 3.35
C GLY A 19 1.74 12.37 2.14
N LEU A 20 2.95 11.83 2.27
CA LEU A 20 3.92 11.77 1.17
C LEU A 20 3.47 10.80 0.07
N ALA A 21 2.94 9.63 0.44
CA ALA A 21 2.39 8.66 -0.51
C ALA A 21 1.18 9.24 -1.27
N GLN A 22 0.31 9.98 -0.58
CA GLN A 22 -0.80 10.71 -1.21
C GLN A 22 -0.29 11.73 -2.24
N LEU A 23 0.75 12.51 -1.89
CA LEU A 23 1.35 13.46 -2.82
C LEU A 23 1.95 12.77 -4.06
N ALA A 24 2.67 11.66 -3.86
CA ALA A 24 3.24 10.88 -4.96
C ALA A 24 2.14 10.36 -5.90
N GLY A 25 1.04 9.84 -5.35
CA GLY A 25 -0.10 9.35 -6.15
C GLY A 25 -0.80 10.43 -7.00
N MET A 26 -0.74 11.70 -6.58
CA MET A 26 -1.28 12.82 -7.39
C MET A 26 -0.54 13.03 -8.71
N ALA A 27 0.68 12.50 -8.87
CA ALA A 27 1.42 12.57 -10.13
C ALA A 27 0.81 11.70 -11.23
N GLY A 28 -0.03 10.71 -10.87
CA GLY A 28 -0.67 9.80 -11.82
C GLY A 28 0.29 8.82 -12.52
N ASP A 29 1.53 8.71 -12.05
CA ASP A 29 2.54 7.79 -12.57
C ASP A 29 2.76 6.63 -11.59
N ALA A 30 2.60 5.40 -12.07
CA ALA A 30 2.72 4.20 -11.25
C ALA A 30 4.15 3.93 -10.75
N HIS A 31 5.16 4.53 -11.39
CA HIS A 31 6.56 4.42 -10.97
C HIS A 31 6.97 5.51 -9.98
N THR A 32 6.10 6.47 -9.69
CA THR A 32 6.29 7.53 -8.72
C THR A 32 5.56 7.16 -7.43
N PHE A 33 6.25 6.41 -6.57
CA PHE A 33 5.70 5.94 -5.30
C PHE A 33 6.68 6.11 -4.15
N VAL A 34 6.14 6.11 -2.93
CA VAL A 34 6.92 6.04 -1.69
C VAL A 34 7.06 4.58 -1.30
N ASN A 35 8.29 4.11 -1.07
CA ASN A 35 8.51 2.76 -0.55
C ASN A 35 8.11 2.72 0.93
N LEU A 36 7.16 1.84 1.26
CA LEU A 36 6.62 1.66 2.62
C LEU A 36 7.02 0.31 3.24
N THR A 37 7.87 -0.47 2.56
CA THR A 37 8.21 -1.83 2.96
C THR A 37 9.63 -1.96 3.53
N ASP A 38 10.38 -0.87 3.64
CA ASP A 38 11.73 -0.85 4.18
C ASP A 38 12.03 0.41 5.02
N GLY A 39 13.27 0.46 5.53
CA GLY A 39 13.86 1.64 6.15
C GLY A 39 13.00 2.29 7.25
N GLY A 40 12.90 3.61 7.19
CA GLY A 40 12.16 4.40 8.17
C GLY A 40 10.65 4.16 8.17
N ALA A 41 10.08 3.63 7.09
CA ALA A 41 8.65 3.30 7.05
C ALA A 41 8.34 2.09 7.95
N VAL A 42 9.21 1.07 7.97
CA VAL A 42 9.03 -0.06 8.90
C VAL A 42 9.14 0.41 10.34
N SER A 43 10.09 1.30 10.65
CA SER A 43 10.20 1.92 11.98
C SER A 43 8.97 2.76 12.36
N ALA A 44 8.30 3.36 11.36
CA ALA A 44 7.05 4.09 11.53
C ALA A 44 5.81 3.18 11.71
N GLY A 45 5.98 1.84 11.65
CA GLY A 45 4.93 0.85 11.93
C GLY A 45 4.23 0.28 10.70
N PHE A 46 4.72 0.55 9.48
CA PHE A 46 4.18 -0.10 8.27
C PHE A 46 4.55 -1.59 8.23
N GLN A 47 3.60 -2.41 7.77
CA GLN A 47 3.76 -3.85 7.65
C GLN A 47 3.45 -4.32 6.24
N SER A 48 4.14 -5.38 5.81
CA SER A 48 3.88 -6.05 4.55
C SER A 48 3.29 -7.42 4.82
N PHE A 49 2.19 -7.73 4.13
CA PHE A 49 1.66 -9.09 4.12
C PHE A 49 2.53 -9.96 3.20
N PRO A 50 2.71 -11.26 3.51
CA PRO A 50 3.53 -12.17 2.70
C PRO A 50 2.77 -12.67 1.46
N LEU A 51 2.07 -11.76 0.77
CA LEU A 51 1.28 -11.99 -0.44
C LEU A 51 1.65 -10.94 -1.48
N ASN A 52 1.89 -11.38 -2.71
CA ASN A 52 2.11 -10.54 -3.87
C ASN A 52 0.86 -10.57 -4.76
N PHE A 53 0.43 -9.39 -5.18
CA PHE A 53 -0.78 -9.22 -5.98
C PHE A 53 -0.46 -8.70 -7.37
N LEU A 54 -1.27 -9.12 -8.35
CA LEU A 54 -1.29 -8.55 -9.69
C LEU A 54 -2.69 -8.06 -10.02
N TRP A 55 -2.77 -6.84 -10.54
CA TRP A 55 -4.00 -6.28 -11.08
C TRP A 55 -4.13 -6.66 -12.55
N LEU A 56 -5.23 -7.32 -12.88
CA LEU A 56 -5.68 -7.67 -14.24
C LEU A 56 -7.00 -6.96 -14.51
N ASP A 57 -7.45 -6.98 -15.77
CA ASP A 57 -8.68 -6.31 -16.21
C ASP A 57 -9.93 -6.78 -15.43
N ASP A 58 -9.94 -8.03 -14.96
CA ASP A 58 -11.06 -8.66 -14.26
C ASP A 58 -10.86 -8.77 -12.73
N GLY A 59 -9.73 -8.32 -12.18
CA GLY A 59 -9.54 -8.36 -10.73
C GLY A 59 -8.11 -8.22 -10.23
N VAL A 60 -7.95 -8.43 -8.92
CA VAL A 60 -6.65 -8.53 -8.26
C VAL A 60 -6.45 -9.96 -7.82
N PHE A 61 -5.33 -10.56 -8.20
CA PHE A 61 -5.04 -11.97 -7.96
C PHE A 61 -3.74 -12.13 -7.19
N VAL A 62 -3.67 -13.15 -6.34
CA VAL A 62 -2.44 -13.53 -5.64
C VAL A 62 -1.52 -14.27 -6.62
N ILE A 63 -0.36 -13.69 -6.92
CA ILE A 63 0.64 -14.27 -7.83
C ILE A 63 1.89 -14.78 -7.11
N GLY A 64 2.03 -14.48 -5.82
CA GLY A 64 3.10 -14.98 -4.97
C GLY A 64 2.65 -15.01 -3.53
N ALA A 65 3.12 -16.00 -2.76
CA ALA A 65 2.75 -16.19 -1.38
C ALA A 65 3.90 -16.88 -0.64
N ALA A 66 4.10 -16.55 0.65
CA ALA A 66 4.95 -17.37 1.51
C ALA A 66 4.36 -18.79 1.67
N ALA A 67 5.18 -19.74 2.11
CA ALA A 67 4.85 -21.17 2.13
C ALA A 67 3.55 -21.46 2.90
N GLU A 68 3.35 -20.76 4.02
CA GLU A 68 2.19 -20.86 4.91
C GLU A 68 0.88 -20.43 4.22
N TYR A 69 0.98 -19.62 3.17
CA TYR A 69 -0.13 -19.10 2.39
C TYR A 69 -0.18 -19.65 0.97
N SER A 70 0.54 -20.73 0.68
CA SER A 70 0.59 -21.35 -0.65
C SER A 70 -0.79 -21.66 -1.25
N GLN A 71 -1.78 -22.01 -0.41
CA GLN A 71 -3.17 -22.23 -0.82
C GLN A 71 -3.86 -21.00 -1.44
N SER A 72 -3.34 -19.79 -1.20
CA SER A 72 -3.89 -18.56 -1.74
C SER A 72 -3.41 -18.23 -3.15
N LEU A 73 -2.37 -18.91 -3.66
CA LEU A 73 -1.85 -18.69 -5.01
C LEU A 73 -2.95 -18.89 -6.05
N GLY A 74 -3.11 -17.91 -6.95
CA GLY A 74 -4.15 -17.90 -7.98
C GLY A 74 -5.54 -17.48 -7.49
N MET A 75 -5.75 -17.30 -6.18
CA MET A 75 -7.03 -16.81 -5.67
C MET A 75 -7.21 -15.32 -6.00
N ARG A 76 -8.47 -14.93 -6.22
CA ARG A 76 -8.88 -13.54 -6.42
C ARG A 76 -9.14 -12.86 -5.07
N LEU A 77 -8.62 -11.65 -4.89
CA LEU A 77 -8.95 -10.82 -3.74
C LEU A 77 -10.38 -10.29 -3.87
N VAL A 78 -11.25 -10.71 -2.95
CA VAL A 78 -12.68 -10.32 -2.93
C VAL A 78 -12.97 -9.16 -1.97
N SER A 79 -12.23 -9.05 -0.87
CA SER A 79 -12.39 -7.98 0.12
C SER A 79 -11.11 -7.76 0.92
N CYS A 80 -10.96 -6.59 1.53
CA CYS A 80 -9.88 -6.30 2.47
C CYS A 80 -10.43 -5.43 3.62
N GLY A 81 -10.23 -5.87 4.86
CA GLY A 81 -10.83 -5.21 6.03
C GLY A 81 -12.37 -5.20 5.94
N HIS A 82 -12.98 -4.01 6.05
CA HIS A 82 -14.42 -3.81 5.90
C HIS A 82 -14.81 -3.22 4.53
N THR A 83 -13.86 -3.14 3.60
CA THR A 83 -14.12 -2.62 2.26
C THR A 83 -14.44 -3.78 1.33
N ASP A 84 -15.70 -3.85 0.91
CA ASP A 84 -16.13 -4.71 -0.18
C ASP A 84 -15.72 -4.07 -1.52
N ARG A 85 -15.27 -4.91 -2.47
CA ARG A 85 -14.78 -4.48 -3.78
C ARG A 85 -15.90 -4.02 -4.73
N SER A 86 -17.15 -3.97 -4.27
CA SER A 86 -18.30 -3.41 -4.99
C SER A 86 -18.34 -1.86 -5.01
N SER A 87 -17.35 -1.20 -4.40
CA SER A 87 -17.31 0.26 -4.22
C SER A 87 -16.17 0.99 -4.94
N ALA A 88 -15.63 0.40 -6.02
CA ALA A 88 -14.65 1.05 -6.90
C ALA A 88 -15.30 1.56 -8.19
#